data_AF-A0A6M1RWY3-F1
#
_entry.id   AF-A0A6M1RWY3-F1
#
_cell.length_a   1.000
_cell.length_b   1.000
_cell.length_c   1.000
_cell.angle_alpha   90.00
_cell.angle_beta   90.00
_cell.angle_gamma   90.00
#
_symmetry.space_group_name_H-M   'P 1'
#
loop_
_entity.id
_entity.type
_entity.pdbx_description
1 polymer ?
#
loop_
_entity_poly.entity_id
_entity_poly.type
_entity_poly.pdbx_seq_one_letter_code
_entity_poly.pdbx_strand_id
1 'polypeptide(L)'
;MLIRISLIIALVAGLATAGINLFQVRAKFETLKTDRNNERSLKEQAQTELATTRQQLNQTTAQLKKAEEELTTARKERDEAVATAETQSRRAAQLDEELKKTRATLEDARAELARWNAAGVPVEQVAEVVRLNRRLLEQVDVQKQEIEALIRANARLTNELARVLGGSEYVVRLPAHLRGKVIAYDPKWDFIVVNVGEEQGVLEHGELLISRNGQLVGKAVVRTVEKNRAVANLVPGWKLGEPVEGDEVIPAHPAS
;
A
#
# COMPACT_ATOMS: atom_id res chain seq x y z
N MET A 1 66.21 -14.80 -140.47
CA MET A 1 66.64 -13.96 -139.33
C MET A 1 65.51 -13.60 -138.36
N LEU A 2 64.27 -13.39 -138.84
CA LEU A 2 63.12 -13.01 -137.99
C LEU A 2 62.75 -14.01 -136.88
N ILE A 3 62.78 -15.33 -137.16
CA ILE A 3 62.39 -16.38 -136.20
C ILE A 3 63.33 -16.45 -134.97
N ARG A 4 64.61 -16.10 -135.10
CA ARG A 4 65.56 -16.10 -133.96
C ARG A 4 65.36 -14.89 -133.04
N ILE A 5 65.02 -13.72 -133.61
CA ILE A 5 64.77 -12.49 -132.85
C ILE A 5 63.43 -12.60 -132.10
N SER A 6 62.40 -13.18 -132.72
CA SER A 6 61.12 -13.43 -132.05
C SER A 6 61.23 -14.42 -130.89
N LEU A 7 62.11 -15.42 -130.99
CA LEU A 7 62.34 -16.41 -129.93
C LEU A 7 63.06 -15.81 -128.71
N ILE A 8 64.03 -14.91 -128.94
CA ILE A 8 64.72 -14.18 -127.88
C ILE A 8 63.76 -13.21 -127.17
N ILE A 9 62.93 -12.47 -127.92
CA ILE A 9 61.93 -11.57 -127.35
C ILE A 9 60.88 -12.35 -126.55
N ALA A 10 60.42 -13.50 -127.04
CA ALA A 10 59.49 -14.36 -126.32
C ALA A 10 60.09 -14.93 -125.02
N LEU A 11 61.38 -15.28 -125.02
CA LEU A 11 62.08 -15.76 -123.83
C LEU A 11 62.28 -14.64 -122.79
N VAL A 12 62.67 -13.44 -123.24
CA VAL A 12 62.82 -12.26 -122.37
C VAL A 12 61.46 -11.80 -121.83
N ALA A 13 60.41 -11.79 -122.64
CA ALA A 13 59.05 -11.48 -122.21
C ALA A 13 58.51 -12.57 -121.26
N GLY A 14 58.82 -13.85 -121.49
CA GLY A 14 58.52 -14.96 -120.59
C GLY A 14 59.24 -14.85 -119.25
N LEU A 15 60.52 -14.47 -119.25
CA LEU A 15 61.31 -14.23 -118.02
C LEU A 15 60.86 -12.97 -117.28
N ALA A 16 60.49 -11.90 -117.99
CA ALA A 16 59.96 -10.67 -117.40
C ALA A 16 58.58 -10.89 -116.78
N THR A 17 57.68 -11.59 -117.46
CA THR A 17 56.35 -11.96 -116.92
C THR A 17 56.48 -12.92 -115.75
N ALA A 18 57.39 -13.91 -115.80
CA ALA A 18 57.70 -14.77 -114.66
C ALA A 18 58.27 -13.99 -113.47
N GLY A 19 59.17 -13.03 -113.72
CA GLY A 19 59.78 -12.17 -112.69
C GLY A 19 58.77 -11.23 -112.01
N ILE A 20 57.88 -10.59 -112.77
CA ILE A 20 56.83 -9.71 -112.24
C ILE A 20 55.82 -10.51 -111.41
N ASN A 21 55.43 -11.70 -111.87
CA ASN A 21 54.49 -12.56 -111.15
C ASN A 21 55.12 -13.10 -109.85
N LEU A 22 56.41 -13.48 -109.89
CA LEU A 22 57.16 -13.88 -108.70
C LEU A 22 57.27 -12.75 -107.66
N PHE A 23 57.45 -11.50 -108.10
CA PHE A 23 57.54 -10.33 -107.22
C PHE A 23 56.20 -10.00 -106.57
N GLN A 24 55.09 -10.03 -107.33
CA GLN A 24 53.74 -9.83 -106.79
C GLN A 24 53.33 -10.96 -105.83
N VAL A 25 53.65 -12.21 -106.15
CA VAL A 25 53.39 -13.35 -105.26
C VAL A 25 54.19 -13.23 -103.97
N ARG A 26 55.48 -12.85 -104.03
CA ARG A 26 56.29 -12.57 -102.83
C ARG A 26 55.70 -11.45 -101.98
N ALA A 27 55.30 -10.33 -102.60
CA ALA A 27 54.67 -9.21 -101.89
C ALA A 27 53.38 -9.65 -101.18
N LYS A 28 52.48 -10.37 -101.89
CA LYS A 28 51.26 -10.94 -101.29
C LYS A 28 51.57 -11.92 -100.17
N PHE A 29 52.59 -12.75 -100.29
CA PHE A 29 53.00 -13.70 -99.25
C PHE A 29 53.48 -12.98 -97.99
N GLU A 30 54.26 -11.90 -98.14
CA GLU A 30 54.71 -11.08 -97.01
C GLU A 30 53.56 -10.30 -96.37
N THR A 31 52.63 -9.74 -97.15
CA THR A 31 51.40 -9.11 -96.61
C THR A 31 50.56 -10.14 -95.85
N LEU A 32 50.31 -11.32 -96.44
CA LEU A 32 49.54 -12.39 -95.79
C LEU A 32 50.19 -12.89 -94.50
N LYS A 33 51.52 -12.95 -94.48
CA LYS A 33 52.31 -13.32 -93.30
C LYS A 33 52.20 -12.25 -92.21
N THR A 34 52.21 -10.98 -92.60
CA THR A 34 52.04 -9.82 -91.70
C THR A 34 50.62 -9.81 -91.12
N ASP A 35 49.60 -9.93 -91.96
CA ASP A 35 48.19 -9.95 -91.54
C ASP A 35 47.91 -11.13 -90.60
N ARG A 36 48.39 -12.33 -90.95
CA ARG A 36 48.28 -13.50 -90.08
C ARG A 36 48.98 -13.29 -88.74
N ASN A 37 50.16 -12.66 -88.74
CA ASN A 37 50.87 -12.35 -87.49
C ASN A 37 50.11 -11.31 -86.64
N ASN A 38 49.53 -10.29 -87.28
CA ASN A 38 48.69 -9.30 -86.61
C ASN A 38 47.42 -9.93 -86.03
N GLU A 39 46.68 -10.71 -86.82
CA GLU A 39 45.48 -11.44 -86.36
C GLU A 39 45.81 -12.40 -85.22
N ARG A 40 46.94 -13.10 -85.32
CA ARG A 40 47.42 -13.95 -84.22
C ARG A 40 47.69 -13.13 -82.97
N SER A 41 48.37 -11.98 -83.09
CA SER A 41 48.65 -11.09 -81.96
C SER A 41 47.37 -10.53 -81.33
N LEU A 42 46.42 -10.07 -82.14
CA LEU A 42 45.12 -9.56 -81.67
C LEU A 42 44.30 -10.66 -80.97
N LYS A 43 44.31 -11.89 -81.51
CA LYS A 43 43.66 -13.03 -80.87
C LYS A 43 44.30 -13.39 -79.54
N GLU A 44 45.63 -13.40 -79.46
CA GLU A 44 46.38 -13.65 -78.22
C GLU A 44 46.09 -12.55 -77.16
N GLN A 45 46.00 -11.28 -77.58
CA GLN A 45 45.58 -10.17 -76.73
C GLN A 45 44.14 -10.34 -76.22
N ALA A 46 43.18 -10.59 -77.11
CA ALA A 46 41.77 -10.78 -76.75
C ALA A 46 41.57 -11.99 -75.82
N GLN A 47 42.32 -13.08 -76.02
CA GLN A 47 42.29 -14.24 -75.13
C GLN A 47 42.83 -13.91 -73.73
N THR A 48 43.89 -13.11 -73.66
CA THR A 48 44.47 -12.65 -72.41
C THR A 48 43.49 -11.73 -71.67
N GLU A 49 42.91 -10.76 -72.36
CA GLU A 49 41.93 -9.82 -71.80
C GLU A 49 40.65 -10.53 -71.33
N LEU A 50 40.15 -11.51 -72.08
CA LEU A 50 39.04 -12.36 -71.66
C LEU A 50 39.38 -13.17 -70.41
N ALA A 51 40.59 -13.72 -70.33
CA ALA A 51 41.05 -14.45 -69.15
C ALA A 51 41.13 -13.53 -67.92
N THR A 52 41.69 -12.34 -68.07
CA THR A 52 41.76 -11.31 -67.00
C THR A 52 40.37 -10.86 -66.57
N THR A 53 39.47 -10.59 -67.51
CA THR A 53 38.10 -10.16 -67.22
C THR A 53 37.33 -11.26 -66.49
N ARG A 54 37.47 -12.53 -66.89
CA ARG A 54 36.87 -13.66 -66.17
C ARG A 54 37.42 -13.80 -64.76
N GLN A 55 38.73 -13.60 -64.58
CA GLN A 55 39.34 -13.62 -63.25
C GLN A 55 38.79 -12.50 -62.37
N GLN A 56 38.70 -11.28 -62.90
CA GLN A 56 38.12 -10.13 -62.19
C GLN A 56 36.65 -10.37 -61.85
N LEU A 57 35.85 -10.87 -62.79
CA LEU A 57 34.43 -11.19 -62.56
C LEU A 57 34.26 -12.21 -61.43
N ASN A 58 35.09 -13.26 -61.41
CA ASN A 58 35.08 -14.25 -60.33
C ASN A 58 35.46 -13.62 -58.98
N GLN A 59 36.47 -12.74 -58.97
CA GLN A 59 36.89 -12.02 -57.76
C GLN A 59 35.78 -11.09 -57.25
N THR A 60 35.16 -10.29 -58.12
CA THR A 60 34.08 -9.37 -57.74
C THR A 60 32.83 -10.11 -57.31
N THR A 61 32.52 -11.24 -57.94
CA THR A 61 31.38 -12.10 -57.53
C THR A 61 31.60 -12.69 -56.14
N ALA A 62 32.82 -13.15 -55.85
CA ALA A 62 33.17 -13.64 -54.52
C ALA A 62 33.12 -12.51 -53.46
N GLN A 63 33.59 -11.31 -53.79
CA GLN A 63 33.51 -10.14 -52.91
C GLN A 63 32.07 -9.69 -52.67
N LEU A 64 31.22 -9.68 -53.71
CA LEU A 64 29.81 -9.34 -53.58
C LEU A 64 29.09 -10.30 -52.65
N LYS A 65 29.29 -11.62 -52.83
CA LYS A 65 28.72 -12.64 -51.95
C LYS A 65 29.17 -12.44 -50.50
N LYS A 66 30.46 -12.17 -50.28
CA LYS A 66 30.99 -11.88 -48.94
C LYS A 66 30.35 -10.64 -48.33
N ALA A 67 30.20 -9.57 -49.10
CA ALA A 67 29.57 -8.34 -48.64
C ALA A 67 28.08 -8.53 -48.31
N GLU A 68 27.36 -9.37 -49.05
CA GLU A 68 25.96 -9.73 -48.76
C GLU A 68 25.83 -10.50 -47.43
N GLU A 69 26.74 -11.44 -47.18
CA GLU A 69 26.81 -12.22 -45.93
C GLU A 69 27.15 -11.30 -44.73
N GLU A 70 28.14 -10.40 -44.89
CA GLU A 70 28.52 -9.40 -43.88
C GLU A 70 27.36 -8.42 -43.60
N LEU A 71 26.67 -7.93 -44.63
CA LEU A 71 25.52 -7.02 -44.47
C LEU A 71 24.37 -7.69 -43.72
N THR A 72 24.11 -8.97 -44.01
CA THR A 72 23.07 -9.74 -43.31
C THR A 72 23.41 -9.92 -41.84
N THR A 73 24.67 -10.23 -41.54
CA THR A 73 25.18 -10.35 -40.17
C THR A 73 25.09 -9.03 -39.43
N ALA A 74 25.57 -7.94 -40.02
CA ALA A 74 25.53 -6.61 -39.44
C ALA A 74 24.10 -6.11 -39.17
N ARG A 75 23.14 -6.44 -40.05
CA ARG A 75 21.72 -6.14 -39.81
C ARG A 75 21.18 -6.88 -38.59
N LYS A 76 21.50 -8.16 -38.45
CA LYS A 76 21.08 -8.97 -37.31
C LYS A 76 21.67 -8.43 -36.00
N GLU A 77 22.97 -8.14 -35.97
CA GLU A 77 23.65 -7.57 -34.80
C GLU A 77 23.07 -6.21 -34.41
N ARG A 78 22.79 -5.34 -35.39
CA ARG A 78 22.12 -4.06 -35.14
C ARG A 78 20.74 -4.26 -34.52
N ASP A 79 19.94 -5.19 -35.05
CA ASP A 79 18.57 -5.41 -34.56
C ASP A 79 18.60 -5.98 -33.11
N GLU A 80 19.54 -6.86 -32.80
CA GLU A 80 19.79 -7.35 -31.44
C GLU A 80 20.25 -6.23 -30.49
N ALA A 81 21.16 -5.36 -30.95
CA ALA A 81 21.63 -4.22 -30.17
C ALA A 81 20.51 -3.20 -29.88
N VAL A 82 19.64 -2.93 -30.86
CA VAL A 82 18.47 -2.06 -30.69
C VAL A 82 17.50 -2.65 -29.67
N ALA A 83 17.16 -3.94 -29.80
CA ALA A 83 16.28 -4.61 -28.84
C ALA A 83 16.83 -4.60 -27.40
N THR A 84 18.16 -4.78 -27.27
CA THR A 84 18.85 -4.70 -25.98
C THR A 84 18.80 -3.27 -25.42
N ALA A 85 19.05 -2.25 -26.23
CA ALA A 85 18.99 -0.86 -25.83
C ALA A 85 17.58 -0.44 -25.37
N GLU A 86 16.53 -0.87 -26.09
CA GLU A 86 15.14 -0.65 -25.68
C GLU A 86 14.83 -1.32 -24.34
N THR A 87 15.28 -2.55 -24.14
CA THR A 87 15.10 -3.28 -22.87
C THR A 87 15.79 -2.57 -21.71
N GLN A 88 17.04 -2.12 -21.91
CA GLN A 88 17.77 -1.37 -20.88
C GLN A 88 17.13 -0.01 -20.60
N SER A 89 16.63 0.68 -21.62
CA SER A 89 15.91 1.95 -21.46
C SER A 89 14.64 1.78 -20.62
N ARG A 90 13.84 0.72 -20.88
CA ARG A 90 12.67 0.38 -20.06
C ARG A 90 13.05 0.07 -18.61
N ARG A 91 14.11 -0.69 -18.40
CA ARG A 91 14.60 -1.02 -17.05
C ARG A 91 15.09 0.22 -16.30
N ALA A 92 15.79 1.13 -16.97
CA ALA A 92 16.24 2.39 -16.40
C ALA A 92 15.04 3.27 -15.98
N ALA A 93 14.01 3.37 -16.83
CA ALA A 93 12.79 4.11 -16.49
C ALA A 93 12.04 3.49 -15.30
N GLN A 94 11.96 2.16 -15.22
CA GLN A 94 11.36 1.46 -14.08
C GLN A 94 12.13 1.72 -12.78
N LEU A 95 13.47 1.62 -12.82
CA LEU A 95 14.32 1.88 -11.65
C LEU A 95 14.24 3.34 -11.19
N ASP A 96 14.13 4.30 -12.11
CA ASP A 96 13.95 5.72 -11.76
C ASP A 96 12.61 5.96 -11.05
N GLU A 97 11.54 5.31 -11.52
CA GLU A 97 10.22 5.37 -10.88
C GLU A 97 10.21 4.69 -9.49
N GLU A 98 10.84 3.52 -9.36
CA GLU A 98 11.01 2.85 -8.07
C GLU A 98 11.82 3.70 -7.10
N LEU A 99 12.94 4.29 -7.55
CA LEU A 99 13.76 5.20 -6.73
C LEU A 99 12.97 6.41 -6.25
N LYS A 100 12.13 7.02 -7.10
CA LYS A 100 11.25 8.13 -6.70
C LYS A 100 10.26 7.69 -5.63
N LYS A 101 9.60 6.54 -5.81
CA LYS A 101 8.67 5.99 -4.81
C LYS A 101 9.36 5.70 -3.50
N THR A 102 10.50 5.00 -3.51
CA THR A 102 11.26 4.68 -2.30
C THR A 102 11.73 5.94 -1.58
N ARG A 103 12.18 6.98 -2.31
CA ARG A 103 12.54 8.27 -1.70
C ARG A 103 11.34 8.95 -1.05
N ALA A 104 10.19 8.96 -1.71
CA ALA A 104 8.97 9.51 -1.13
C ALA A 104 8.59 8.78 0.17
N THR A 105 8.56 7.44 0.15
CA THR A 105 8.29 6.63 1.35
C THR A 105 9.30 6.86 2.47
N LEU A 106 10.59 7.02 2.14
CA LEU A 106 11.63 7.32 3.11
C LEU A 106 11.40 8.69 3.78
N GLU A 107 11.08 9.71 2.99
CA GLU A 107 10.80 11.05 3.51
C GLU A 107 9.52 11.07 4.35
N ASP A 108 8.47 10.37 3.94
CA ASP A 108 7.24 10.20 4.74
C ASP A 108 7.53 9.50 6.08
N ALA A 109 8.28 8.40 6.07
CA ALA A 109 8.67 7.68 7.28
C ALA A 109 9.55 8.53 8.21
N ARG A 110 10.46 9.34 7.65
CA ARG A 110 11.28 10.30 8.41
C ARG A 110 10.42 11.39 9.03
N ALA A 111 9.46 11.93 8.29
CA ALA A 111 8.54 12.93 8.80
C ALA A 111 7.67 12.35 9.92
N GLU A 112 7.20 11.11 9.78
CA GLU A 112 6.46 10.42 10.83
C GLU A 112 7.32 10.19 12.08
N LEU A 113 8.54 9.67 11.93
CA LEU A 113 9.48 9.50 13.04
C LEU A 113 9.79 10.83 13.72
N ALA A 114 9.97 11.91 12.96
CA ALA A 114 10.18 13.24 13.50
C ALA A 114 8.97 13.75 14.30
N ARG A 115 7.72 13.44 13.89
CA ARG A 115 6.52 13.76 14.67
C ARG A 115 6.48 12.98 15.99
N TRP A 116 6.80 11.68 15.97
CA TRP A 116 6.87 10.86 17.19
C TRP A 116 7.95 11.38 18.15
N ASN A 117 9.13 11.70 17.63
CA ASN A 117 10.21 12.31 18.40
C ASN A 117 9.83 13.70 18.95
N ALA A 118 9.16 14.54 18.15
CA ALA A 118 8.70 15.87 18.58
C ALA A 118 7.58 15.80 19.63
N ALA A 119 6.74 14.76 19.59
CA ALA A 119 5.78 14.46 20.65
C ALA A 119 6.45 14.01 21.97
N GLY A 120 7.78 13.87 21.99
CA GLY A 120 8.55 13.52 23.17
C GLY A 120 8.34 12.08 23.63
N VAL A 121 7.76 11.22 22.77
CA VAL A 121 7.58 9.80 23.05
C VAL A 121 8.55 9.02 22.15
N PRO A 122 9.68 8.54 22.70
CA PRO A 122 10.54 7.61 21.98
C PRO A 122 9.72 6.41 21.52
N VAL A 123 9.96 5.90 20.31
CA VAL A 123 9.19 4.79 19.72
C VAL A 123 9.20 3.56 20.64
N GLU A 124 10.29 3.34 21.36
CA GLU A 124 10.47 2.28 22.35
C GLU A 124 9.56 2.45 23.58
N GLN A 125 9.18 3.69 23.89
CA GLN A 125 8.36 4.03 25.05
C GLN A 125 6.86 4.09 24.72
N VAL A 126 6.46 4.11 23.44
CA VAL A 126 5.03 4.13 23.06
C VAL A 126 4.27 2.95 23.66
N ALA A 127 4.86 1.73 23.58
CA ALA A 127 4.26 0.53 24.17
C ALA A 127 4.14 0.64 25.71
N GLU A 128 5.14 1.22 26.36
CA GLU A 128 5.15 1.41 27.81
C GLU A 128 4.14 2.48 28.24
N VAL A 129 4.03 3.58 27.51
CA VAL A 129 3.03 4.63 27.74
C VAL A 129 1.61 4.08 27.58
N VAL A 130 1.36 3.24 26.57
CA VAL A 130 0.05 2.57 26.40
C VAL A 130 -0.26 1.65 27.58
N ARG A 131 0.73 0.87 28.04
CA ARG A 131 0.58 -0.02 29.20
C ARG A 131 0.33 0.77 30.49
N LEU A 132 1.08 1.84 30.71
CA LEU A 132 0.94 2.72 31.86
C LEU A 132 -0.42 3.42 31.86
N ASN A 133 -0.86 3.95 30.72
CA ASN A 133 -2.18 4.57 30.59
C ASN A 133 -3.31 3.60 30.91
N ARG A 134 -3.23 2.34 30.47
CA ARG A 134 -4.24 1.33 30.83
C ARG A 134 -4.28 1.08 32.34
N ARG A 135 -3.11 0.92 32.96
CA ARG A 135 -3.01 0.74 34.41
C ARG A 135 -3.54 1.95 35.17
N LEU A 136 -3.24 3.16 34.71
CA LEU A 136 -3.74 4.40 35.31
C LEU A 136 -5.27 4.49 35.19
N LEU A 137 -5.87 4.10 34.06
CA LEU A 137 -7.33 4.05 33.91
C LEU A 137 -7.97 3.05 34.88
N GLU A 138 -7.41 1.84 35.01
CA GLU A 138 -7.87 0.85 35.99
C GLU A 138 -7.77 1.38 37.43
N GLN A 139 -6.67 2.06 37.77
CA GLN A 139 -6.48 2.67 39.08
C GLN A 139 -7.49 3.80 39.35
N VAL A 140 -7.80 4.62 38.36
CA VAL A 140 -8.81 5.69 38.48
C VAL A 140 -10.19 5.10 38.77
N ASP A 141 -10.57 4.01 38.11
CA ASP A 141 -11.87 3.37 38.35
C ASP A 141 -11.96 2.74 39.75
N VAL A 142 -10.88 2.07 40.20
CA VAL A 142 -10.81 1.54 41.57
C VAL A 142 -10.88 2.67 42.60
N GLN A 143 -10.12 3.76 42.41
CA GLN A 143 -10.13 4.91 43.33
C GLN A 143 -11.50 5.60 43.38
N LYS A 144 -12.22 5.70 42.26
CA LYS A 144 -13.59 6.23 42.26
C LYS A 144 -14.52 5.38 43.12
N GLN A 145 -14.47 4.06 42.96
CA GLN A 145 -15.26 3.13 43.78
C GLN A 145 -14.93 3.24 45.27
N GLU A 146 -13.65 3.39 45.60
CA GLU A 146 -13.20 3.60 46.98
C GLU A 146 -13.69 4.94 47.55
N ILE A 147 -13.59 6.03 46.78
CA ILE A 147 -14.12 7.34 47.17
C ILE A 147 -15.63 7.27 47.44
N GLU A 148 -16.40 6.62 46.57
CA GLU A 148 -17.85 6.45 46.79
C GLU A 148 -18.16 5.62 48.04
N ALA A 149 -17.40 4.55 48.29
CA ALA A 149 -17.54 3.74 49.50
C ALA A 149 -17.20 4.54 50.76
N LEU A 150 -16.13 5.34 50.74
CA LEU A 150 -15.74 6.21 51.84
C LEU A 150 -16.77 7.31 52.08
N ILE A 151 -17.38 7.89 51.04
CA ILE A 151 -18.48 8.85 51.18
C ILE A 151 -19.67 8.21 51.90
N ARG A 152 -20.09 7.00 51.50
CA ARG A 152 -21.17 6.27 52.17
C ARG A 152 -20.84 5.97 53.64
N ALA A 153 -19.64 5.48 53.91
CA ALA A 153 -19.17 5.19 55.26
C ALA A 153 -19.15 6.46 56.15
N ASN A 154 -18.66 7.58 55.60
CA ASN A 154 -18.61 8.85 56.31
C ASN A 154 -20.02 9.38 56.62
N ALA A 155 -20.96 9.28 55.67
CA ALA A 155 -22.36 9.63 55.91
C ALA A 155 -22.97 8.78 57.04
N ARG A 156 -22.71 7.46 57.06
CA ARG A 156 -23.20 6.57 58.11
C ARG A 156 -22.61 6.94 59.48
N LEU A 157 -21.29 7.09 59.58
CA LEU A 157 -20.61 7.43 60.84
C LEU A 157 -21.01 8.81 61.36
N THR A 158 -21.16 9.80 60.48
CA THR A 158 -21.64 11.14 60.86
C THR A 158 -23.03 11.08 61.48
N ASN A 159 -23.94 10.29 60.89
CA ASN A 159 -25.29 10.11 61.43
C ASN A 159 -25.28 9.35 62.76
N GLU A 160 -24.43 8.33 62.89
CA GLU A 160 -24.29 7.58 64.15
C GLU A 160 -23.74 8.47 65.27
N LEU A 161 -22.72 9.27 64.98
CA LEU A 161 -22.14 10.22 65.93
C LEU A 161 -23.16 11.29 66.35
N ALA A 162 -23.88 11.87 65.39
CA ALA A 162 -24.88 12.88 65.66
C ALA A 162 -26.07 12.33 66.46
N ARG A 163 -26.44 11.06 66.29
CA ARG A 163 -27.42 10.38 67.15
C ARG A 163 -26.92 10.23 68.59
N VAL A 164 -25.66 9.82 68.77
CA VAL A 164 -25.09 9.61 70.12
C VAL A 164 -24.92 10.93 70.88
N LEU A 165 -24.55 12.01 70.17
CA LEU A 165 -24.27 13.31 70.79
C LEU A 165 -25.45 14.30 70.80
N GLY A 166 -26.40 14.17 69.86
CA GLY A 166 -27.45 15.17 69.59
C GLY A 166 -28.71 15.10 70.45
N GLY A 167 -28.84 14.11 71.34
CA GLY A 167 -30.05 13.93 72.16
C GLY A 167 -31.30 13.55 71.36
N SER A 168 -32.48 13.59 72.00
CA SER A 168 -33.74 13.05 71.48
C SER A 168 -34.37 13.79 70.28
N GLU A 169 -33.74 14.83 69.75
CA GLU A 169 -34.25 15.65 68.64
C GLU A 169 -33.45 15.50 67.33
N TYR A 170 -32.41 14.66 67.28
CA TYR A 170 -31.65 14.45 66.05
C TYR A 170 -32.45 13.70 64.98
N VAL A 171 -32.59 14.31 63.82
CA VAL A 171 -33.29 13.74 62.66
C VAL A 171 -32.30 13.39 61.57
N VAL A 172 -32.28 12.12 61.16
CA VAL A 172 -31.49 11.64 60.02
C VAL A 172 -32.10 12.17 58.73
N ARG A 173 -31.34 13.00 58.02
CA ARG A 173 -31.76 13.55 56.71
C ARG A 173 -31.39 12.59 55.60
N LEU A 174 -32.36 12.28 54.75
CA LEU A 174 -32.17 11.41 53.58
C LEU A 174 -32.04 12.24 52.30
N PRO A 175 -31.43 11.72 51.21
CA PRO A 175 -31.26 12.48 49.97
C PRO A 175 -32.59 12.99 49.40
N ALA A 176 -32.66 14.27 48.99
CA ALA A 176 -33.92 14.88 48.52
C ALA A 176 -34.56 14.18 47.30
N HIS A 177 -33.71 13.60 46.44
CA HIS A 177 -34.10 12.87 45.25
C HIS A 177 -34.52 11.41 45.52
N LEU A 178 -34.42 10.92 46.76
CA LEU A 178 -34.82 9.56 47.12
C LEU A 178 -36.32 9.38 46.85
N ARG A 179 -36.65 8.41 46.00
CA ARG A 179 -38.02 8.00 45.67
C ARG A 179 -38.05 6.49 45.56
N GLY A 180 -38.94 5.86 46.32
CA GLY A 180 -39.11 4.41 46.35
C GLY A 180 -40.57 3.99 46.35
N LYS A 181 -40.80 2.69 46.43
CA LYS A 181 -42.10 2.07 46.55
C LYS A 181 -42.08 0.99 47.61
N VAL A 182 -43.21 0.83 48.29
CA VAL A 182 -43.47 -0.32 49.17
C VAL A 182 -43.56 -1.58 48.30
N ILE A 183 -42.79 -2.61 48.63
CA ILE A 183 -42.81 -3.91 47.96
C ILE A 183 -43.43 -5.02 48.79
N ALA A 184 -43.56 -4.82 50.10
CA ALA A 184 -44.27 -5.71 51.01
C ALA A 184 -44.67 -4.94 52.27
N TYR A 185 -45.78 -5.35 52.88
CA TYR A 185 -46.25 -4.83 54.17
C TYR A 185 -46.73 -5.99 55.04
N ASP A 186 -46.28 -6.01 56.29
CA ASP A 186 -46.73 -6.98 57.30
C ASP A 186 -47.58 -6.25 58.37
N PRO A 187 -48.91 -6.45 58.39
CA PRO A 187 -49.81 -5.80 59.35
C PRO A 187 -49.69 -6.35 60.78
N LYS A 188 -49.10 -7.53 60.98
CA LYS A 188 -48.92 -8.12 62.32
C LYS A 188 -47.79 -7.43 63.08
N TRP A 189 -46.76 -7.02 62.35
CA TRP A 189 -45.56 -6.40 62.92
C TRP A 189 -45.40 -4.92 62.57
N ASP A 190 -46.34 -4.36 61.80
CA ASP A 190 -46.38 -2.97 61.35
C ASP A 190 -45.06 -2.52 60.68
N PHE A 191 -44.47 -3.37 59.83
CA PHE A 191 -43.30 -2.99 59.01
C PHE A 191 -43.61 -3.06 57.53
N ILE A 192 -42.90 -2.22 56.79
CA ILE A 192 -42.88 -2.19 55.32
C ILE A 192 -41.48 -2.51 54.82
N VAL A 193 -41.42 -3.14 53.67
CA VAL A 193 -40.19 -3.29 52.89
C VAL A 193 -40.29 -2.36 51.69
N VAL A 194 -39.24 -1.59 51.42
CA VAL A 194 -39.19 -0.63 50.31
C VAL A 194 -38.07 -0.99 49.33
N ASN A 195 -38.25 -0.70 48.04
CA ASN A 195 -37.27 -0.97 46.97
C ASN A 195 -36.14 0.07 46.87
N VAL A 196 -35.83 0.73 47.98
CA VAL A 196 -34.71 1.67 48.10
C VAL A 196 -33.89 1.28 49.31
N GLY A 197 -32.58 1.32 49.18
CA GLY A 197 -31.62 0.89 50.19
C GLY A 197 -30.37 1.76 50.18
N GLU A 198 -29.25 1.16 50.60
CA GLU A 198 -27.97 1.86 50.76
C GLU A 198 -27.49 2.51 49.46
N GLU A 199 -27.67 1.84 48.31
CA GLU A 199 -27.27 2.38 47.00
C GLU A 199 -28.00 3.67 46.63
N GLN A 200 -29.23 3.85 47.12
CA GLN A 200 -30.03 5.05 46.90
C GLN A 200 -29.85 6.08 48.04
N GLY A 201 -28.92 5.83 48.97
CA GLY A 201 -28.61 6.71 50.09
C GLY A 201 -29.61 6.64 51.25
N VAL A 202 -30.36 5.54 51.38
CA VAL A 202 -31.18 5.30 52.57
C VAL A 202 -30.26 5.04 53.77
N LEU A 203 -30.59 5.66 54.89
CA LEU A 203 -29.84 5.53 56.14
C LEU A 203 -30.76 4.96 57.23
N GLU A 204 -30.17 4.15 58.13
CA GLU A 204 -30.87 3.69 59.33
C GLU A 204 -31.38 4.88 60.14
N HIS A 205 -32.56 4.73 60.75
CA HIS A 205 -33.29 5.78 61.45
C HIS A 205 -33.79 6.93 60.58
N GLY A 206 -33.57 6.89 59.27
CA GLY A 206 -34.22 7.81 58.33
C GLY A 206 -35.74 7.68 58.38
N GLU A 207 -36.43 8.82 58.32
CA GLU A 207 -37.89 8.84 58.32
C GLU A 207 -38.44 8.97 56.90
N LEU A 208 -39.45 8.15 56.61
CA LEU A 208 -40.07 8.01 55.31
C LEU A 208 -41.55 8.33 55.41
N LEU A 209 -42.07 9.06 54.42
CA LEU A 209 -43.49 9.29 54.22
C LEU A 209 -43.99 8.34 53.14
N ILE A 210 -45.08 7.64 53.45
CA ILE A 210 -45.76 6.70 52.57
C ILE A 210 -46.98 7.41 52.00
N SER A 211 -47.12 7.42 50.68
CA SER A 211 -48.23 8.09 49.99
C SER A 211 -48.85 7.21 48.91
N ARG A 212 -50.17 7.35 48.74
CA ARG A 212 -50.95 6.69 47.69
C ARG A 212 -51.68 7.77 46.91
N ASN A 213 -51.39 7.88 45.62
CA ASN A 213 -51.98 8.91 44.74
C ASN A 213 -51.86 10.33 45.30
N GLY A 214 -50.72 10.66 45.93
CA GLY A 214 -50.46 11.97 46.53
C GLY A 214 -51.10 12.20 47.91
N GLN A 215 -51.86 11.24 48.45
CA GLN A 215 -52.39 11.30 49.81
C GLN A 215 -51.46 10.57 50.79
N LEU A 216 -51.25 11.15 51.98
CA LEU A 216 -50.41 10.55 53.02
C LEU A 216 -51.12 9.34 53.65
N VAL A 217 -50.49 8.18 53.54
CA VAL A 217 -50.96 6.91 54.12
C VAL A 217 -50.32 6.67 55.48
N GLY A 218 -49.05 7.04 55.63
CA GLY A 218 -48.42 7.08 56.95
C GLY A 218 -46.95 7.46 56.96
N LYS A 219 -46.35 7.36 58.15
CA LYS A 219 -44.93 7.62 58.40
C LYS A 219 -44.24 6.37 58.90
N ALA A 220 -43.04 6.08 58.39
CA ALA A 220 -42.23 4.94 58.80
C ALA A 220 -40.79 5.37 59.13
N VAL A 221 -40.12 4.64 60.01
CA VAL A 221 -38.72 4.84 60.39
C VAL A 221 -37.93 3.63 59.96
N VAL A 222 -36.86 3.86 59.19
CA VAL A 222 -35.97 2.81 58.71
C VAL A 222 -35.26 2.14 59.89
N ARG A 223 -35.31 0.81 59.94
CA ARG A 223 -34.64 0.00 60.96
C ARG A 223 -33.42 -0.73 60.43
N THR A 224 -33.54 -1.27 59.22
CA THR A 224 -32.48 -2.02 58.58
C THR A 224 -32.37 -1.57 57.13
N VAL A 225 -31.15 -1.31 56.69
CA VAL A 225 -30.86 -0.98 55.30
C VAL A 225 -30.05 -2.11 54.69
N GLU A 226 -30.48 -2.59 53.54
CA GLU A 226 -29.72 -3.47 52.68
C GLU A 226 -29.33 -2.75 51.39
N LYS A 227 -28.53 -3.40 50.54
CA LYS A 227 -27.99 -2.83 49.31
C LYS A 227 -29.05 -2.11 48.45
N ASN A 228 -30.15 -2.79 48.14
CA ASN A 228 -31.22 -2.30 47.23
C ASN A 228 -32.62 -2.26 47.87
N ARG A 229 -32.72 -2.47 49.18
CA ARG A 229 -33.98 -2.47 49.91
C ARG A 229 -33.78 -2.01 51.34
N ALA A 230 -34.85 -1.55 51.97
CA ALA A 230 -34.83 -1.21 53.39
C ALA A 230 -36.10 -1.71 54.07
N VAL A 231 -35.98 -2.03 55.35
CA VAL A 231 -37.10 -2.39 56.22
C VAL A 231 -37.36 -1.21 57.15
N ALA A 232 -38.60 -0.72 57.13
CA ALA A 232 -39.02 0.42 57.94
C ALA A 232 -40.25 0.06 58.76
N ASN A 233 -40.26 0.44 60.03
CA ASN A 233 -41.40 0.23 60.92
C ASN A 233 -42.30 1.46 60.89
N LEU A 234 -43.63 1.26 60.86
CA LEU A 234 -44.59 2.34 60.95
C LEU A 234 -44.49 3.05 62.30
N VAL A 235 -44.61 4.37 62.28
CA VAL A 235 -44.63 5.19 63.49
C VAL A 235 -46.02 5.09 64.11
N PRO A 236 -46.14 4.67 65.40
CA PRO A 236 -47.42 4.63 66.08
C PRO A 236 -48.12 6.00 66.06
N GLY A 237 -49.43 6.02 65.77
CA GLY A 237 -50.22 7.24 65.65
C GLY A 237 -50.10 7.98 64.32
N TRP A 238 -49.23 7.54 63.40
CA TRP A 238 -49.08 8.09 62.04
C TRP A 238 -49.56 7.14 60.95
N LYS A 239 -50.35 6.11 61.30
CA LYS A 239 -51.00 5.19 60.36
C LYS A 239 -52.38 5.74 60.01
N LEU A 240 -52.45 6.53 58.94
CA LEU A 240 -53.70 7.15 58.46
C LEU A 240 -54.48 6.21 57.54
N GLY A 241 -53.78 5.27 56.90
CA GLY A 241 -54.34 4.14 56.15
C GLY A 241 -53.40 2.94 56.19
N GLU A 242 -53.87 1.79 55.74
CA GLU A 242 -53.01 0.60 55.60
C GLU A 242 -52.11 0.74 54.37
N PRO A 243 -50.77 0.68 54.53
CA PRO A 243 -49.85 0.62 53.41
C PRO A 243 -50.10 -0.61 52.55
N VAL A 244 -49.95 -0.47 51.24
CA VAL A 244 -50.01 -1.59 50.30
C VAL A 244 -48.82 -1.56 49.36
N GLU A 245 -48.56 -2.69 48.72
CA GLU A 245 -47.56 -2.78 47.66
C GLU A 245 -47.84 -1.77 46.55
N GLY A 246 -46.80 -1.03 46.15
CA GLY A 246 -46.88 0.01 45.14
C GLY A 246 -47.06 1.43 45.69
N ASP A 247 -47.34 1.60 46.99
CA ASP A 247 -47.38 2.93 47.62
C ASP A 247 -46.01 3.62 47.50
N GLU A 248 -46.01 4.93 47.21
CA GLU A 248 -44.81 5.72 46.99
C GLU A 248 -44.19 6.14 48.33
N VAL A 249 -42.86 6.12 48.39
CA VAL A 249 -42.08 6.41 49.59
C VAL A 249 -41.07 7.51 49.32
N ILE A 250 -41.12 8.56 50.14
CA ILE A 250 -40.25 9.74 50.03
C ILE A 250 -39.66 10.11 51.40
N PRO A 251 -38.51 10.80 51.46
CA PRO A 251 -37.97 11.35 52.71
C PRO A 251 -38.96 12.27 53.43
N ALA A 252 -39.16 12.07 54.73
CA ALA A 252 -39.85 13.06 55.57
C ALA A 252 -38.98 14.31 55.80
N HIS A 253 -37.66 14.11 55.83
CA HIS A 253 -36.68 15.16 56.07
C HIS A 253 -35.58 15.10 54.99
N PRO A 254 -35.80 15.72 53.82
CA PRO A 254 -34.81 15.75 52.76
C PRO A 254 -33.58 16.57 53.19
N ALA A 255 -32.40 16.07 52.86
CA ALA A 255 -31.16 16.84 52.89
C ALA A 255 -31.25 17.96 51.83
N SER A 256 -30.84 19.18 52.21
CA SER A 256 -30.83 20.36 51.33
C SER A 256 -29.76 20.26 50.24
#